data_AF-A0AAD5J3Q6-F1
#
_entry.id   AF-A0AAD5J3Q6-F1
#
_cell.length_a   1.000
_cell.length_b   1.000
_cell.length_c   1.000
_cell.angle_alpha   90.00
_cell.angle_beta   90.00
_cell.angle_gamma   90.00
#
_symmetry.space_group_name_H-M   'P 1'
#
loop_
_entity.id
_entity.type
_entity.pdbx_description
1 polymer ?
#
loop_
_entity_poly.entity_id
_entity_poly.type
_entity_poly.pdbx_seq_one_letter_code
_entity_poly.pdbx_strand_id
1 'polypeptide(L)'
;MTALIDMYAKCGKKSSAERVFTNGIISKDVILWNSMITGYGVHGHGDRSVKFYRIMIEDRVRPNGIIFVSLIMACRHSGLVEEGIKLFYSMETYHKIRPTYACPVDLLGRAGWLEEASTKCLLHPEVMFSKHC
;
A
#
# COMPACT_ATOMS: atom_id res chain seq x y z
N MET A 1 -15.38 3.75 -16.57
CA MET A 1 -15.65 2.95 -15.35
C MET A 1 -14.67 3.31 -14.22
N THR A 2 -13.36 3.27 -14.46
CA THR A 2 -12.29 3.60 -13.49
C THR A 2 -12.41 5.02 -12.91
N ALA A 3 -12.74 6.02 -13.73
CA ALA A 3 -12.95 7.40 -13.25
C ALA A 3 -14.10 7.56 -12.24
N LEU A 4 -15.14 6.71 -12.34
CA LEU A 4 -16.28 6.74 -11.42
C LEU A 4 -15.90 6.16 -10.05
N ILE A 5 -15.14 5.07 -10.05
CA ILE A 5 -14.62 4.44 -8.82
C ILE A 5 -13.58 5.34 -8.17
N ASP A 6 -12.67 5.92 -8.96
CA ASP A 6 -11.66 6.87 -8.46
C ASP A 6 -12.33 8.11 -7.83
N MET A 7 -13.39 8.65 -8.45
CA MET A 7 -14.18 9.73 -7.86
C MET A 7 -14.88 9.32 -6.56
N TYR A 8 -15.56 8.17 -6.53
CA TYR A 8 -16.24 7.70 -5.31
C TYR A 8 -15.26 7.40 -4.17
N ALA A 9 -14.10 6.82 -4.49
CA ALA A 9 -13.04 6.51 -3.52
C ALA A 9 -12.40 7.79 -2.96
N LYS A 10 -12.18 8.81 -3.81
CA LYS A 10 -11.61 10.11 -3.41
C LYS A 10 -12.60 11.03 -2.68
N CYS A 11 -13.90 10.93 -2.97
CA CYS A 11 -14.93 11.77 -2.35
C CYS A 11 -15.54 11.19 -1.06
N GLY A 12 -14.93 10.15 -0.47
CA GLY A 12 -15.40 9.56 0.79
C GLY A 12 -16.68 8.71 0.69
N LYS A 13 -17.27 8.57 -0.50
CA LYS A 13 -18.45 7.71 -0.78
C LYS A 13 -18.05 6.25 -1.03
N LYS A 14 -17.30 5.72 -0.07
CA LYS A 14 -16.62 4.42 -0.11
C LYS A 14 -17.57 3.25 -0.34
N SER A 15 -18.74 3.25 0.32
CA SER A 15 -19.77 2.21 0.18
C SER A 15 -20.31 2.09 -1.25
N SER A 16 -20.39 3.20 -1.99
CA SER A 16 -20.79 3.20 -3.39
C SER A 16 -19.69 2.65 -4.30
N ALA A 17 -18.43 3.01 -4.03
CA ALA A 17 -17.26 2.48 -4.75
C ALA A 17 -17.17 0.95 -4.60
N GLU A 18 -17.33 0.43 -3.38
CA GLU A 18 -17.34 -1.03 -3.13
C GLU A 18 -18.46 -1.74 -3.86
N ARG A 19 -19.68 -1.18 -3.82
CA ARG A 19 -20.83 -1.83 -4.45
C ARG A 19 -20.67 -1.93 -5.97
N VAL A 20 -20.13 -0.88 -6.60
CA VAL A 20 -19.80 -0.89 -8.04
C VAL A 20 -18.65 -1.86 -8.34
N PHE A 21 -17.63 -1.90 -7.48
CA PHE A 21 -16.49 -2.80 -7.65
C PHE A 21 -16.89 -4.28 -7.51
N THR A 22 -17.67 -4.63 -6.49
CA THR A 22 -18.08 -6.02 -6.21
C THR A 22 -19.13 -6.51 -7.20
N ASN A 23 -20.18 -5.72 -7.46
CA ASN A 23 -21.35 -6.18 -8.22
C ASN A 23 -21.40 -5.68 -9.66
N GLY A 24 -20.68 -4.60 -9.99
CA GLY A 24 -20.76 -3.95 -11.30
C GLY A 24 -19.63 -4.32 -12.26
N ILE A 25 -18.62 -5.09 -11.82
CA ILE A 25 -17.42 -5.39 -12.60
C ILE A 25 -17.10 -6.88 -12.57
N ILE A 26 -17.27 -7.52 -13.74
CA ILE A 26 -17.03 -8.95 -13.95
C ILE A 26 -15.52 -9.25 -14.07
N SER A 27 -14.76 -8.38 -14.76
CA SER A 27 -13.30 -8.49 -14.89
C SER A 27 -12.62 -7.26 -14.31
N LYS A 28 -11.85 -7.46 -13.24
CA LYS A 28 -11.16 -6.39 -12.50
C LYS A 28 -9.71 -6.36 -12.94
N ASP A 29 -9.32 -5.28 -13.62
CA ASP A 29 -7.92 -5.06 -13.97
C ASP A 29 -7.11 -4.49 -12.78
N VAL A 30 -5.78 -4.51 -12.91
CA VAL A 30 -4.87 -3.97 -11.90
C VAL A 30 -5.13 -2.49 -11.60
N ILE A 31 -5.64 -1.73 -12.56
CA ILE A 31 -5.90 -0.30 -12.42
C ILE A 31 -7.06 -0.08 -11.43
N LEU A 32 -8.13 -0.87 -11.54
CA LEU A 32 -9.27 -0.83 -10.63
C LEU A 32 -8.89 -1.24 -9.20
N TRP A 33 -8.03 -2.25 -9.04
CA TRP A 33 -7.47 -2.63 -7.74
C TRP A 33 -6.66 -1.49 -7.12
N ASN A 34 -5.78 -0.85 -7.91
CA ASN A 34 -5.00 0.30 -7.46
C ASN A 34 -5.92 1.42 -6.96
N SER A 35 -6.96 1.78 -7.73
CA SER A 35 -7.89 2.84 -7.33
C SER A 35 -8.59 2.56 -6.00
N MET A 36 -9.03 1.32 -5.77
CA MET A 36 -9.68 0.94 -4.49
C MET A 36 -8.69 0.96 -3.32
N ILE A 37 -7.52 0.34 -3.49
CA ILE A 37 -6.53 0.19 -2.42
C ILE A 37 -5.93 1.56 -2.04
N THR A 38 -5.52 2.36 -3.03
CA THR A 38 -5.00 3.71 -2.82
C THR A 38 -6.07 4.65 -2.27
N GLY A 39 -7.30 4.54 -2.76
CA GLY A 39 -8.44 5.30 -2.24
C GLY A 39 -8.67 5.06 -0.75
N TYR A 40 -8.59 3.81 -0.29
CA TYR A 40 -8.65 3.51 1.15
C TYR A 40 -7.42 3.98 1.91
N GLY A 41 -6.23 3.83 1.30
CA GLY A 41 -4.97 4.16 1.95
C GLY A 41 -4.78 5.65 2.25
N VAL A 42 -5.11 6.52 1.29
CA VAL A 42 -5.01 7.99 1.46
C VAL A 42 -5.93 8.50 2.57
N HIS A 43 -7.04 7.82 2.84
CA HIS A 43 -8.01 8.23 3.85
C HIS A 43 -7.82 7.55 5.22
N GLY A 44 -6.69 6.85 5.43
CA GLY A 44 -6.37 6.21 6.71
C GLY A 44 -7.23 4.98 7.04
N HIS A 45 -7.83 4.33 6.04
CA HIS A 45 -8.57 3.07 6.18
C HIS A 45 -7.66 1.90 5.83
N GLY A 46 -6.58 1.72 6.60
CA GLY A 46 -5.55 0.71 6.36
C GLY A 46 -6.07 -0.72 6.44
N ASP A 47 -7.01 -1.01 7.34
CA ASP A 47 -7.70 -2.29 7.45
C ASP A 47 -8.41 -2.68 6.14
N ARG A 48 -9.14 -1.73 5.54
CA ARG A 48 -9.83 -1.92 4.25
C ARG A 48 -8.85 -2.05 3.11
N SER A 49 -7.82 -1.20 3.09
CA SER A 49 -6.77 -1.25 2.07
C SER A 49 -6.09 -2.63 2.04
N VAL A 50 -5.72 -3.16 3.21
CA VAL A 50 -5.14 -4.50 3.39
C VAL A 50 -6.15 -5.59 2.98
N LYS A 51 -7.43 -5.46 3.33
CA LYS A 51 -8.48 -6.40 2.92
C LYS A 51 -8.58 -6.50 1.39
N PHE A 52 -8.63 -5.37 0.69
CA PHE A 52 -8.68 -5.37 -0.78
C PHE A 52 -7.41 -5.93 -1.42
N TYR A 53 -6.25 -5.67 -0.82
CA TYR A 53 -5.00 -6.31 -1.25
C TYR A 53 -5.08 -7.84 -1.14
N ARG A 54 -5.61 -8.39 -0.03
CA ARG A 54 -5.76 -9.85 0.11
C ARG A 54 -6.67 -10.44 -0.97
N ILE A 55 -7.81 -9.81 -1.25
CA ILE A 55 -8.72 -10.25 -2.31
C ILE A 55 -8.02 -10.19 -3.69
N MET A 56 -7.23 -9.14 -3.96
CA MET A 56 -6.47 -9.02 -5.20
C MET A 56 -5.51 -10.21 -5.41
N ILE A 57 -4.84 -10.65 -4.33
CA ILE A 57 -3.94 -11.81 -4.36
C ILE A 57 -4.72 -13.11 -4.56
N GLU A 58 -5.87 -13.28 -3.91
CA GLU A 58 -6.78 -14.42 -4.10
C GLU A 58 -7.27 -14.53 -5.55
N ASP A 59 -7.57 -13.39 -6.18
CA ASP A 59 -7.94 -13.27 -7.59
C ASP A 59 -6.73 -13.43 -8.55
N ARG A 60 -5.55 -13.78 -8.01
CA ARG A 60 -4.29 -13.98 -8.74
C ARG A 60 -3.83 -12.77 -9.55
N VAL A 61 -4.24 -11.57 -9.15
CA VAL A 61 -3.80 -10.32 -9.80
C VAL A 61 -2.50 -9.86 -9.15
N ARG A 62 -1.47 -9.66 -9.97
CA ARG A 62 -0.15 -9.25 -9.48
C ARG A 62 -0.17 -7.78 -9.03
N PRO A 63 0.19 -7.48 -7.77
CA PRO A 63 0.32 -6.11 -7.31
C PRO A 63 1.53 -5.41 -7.94
N ASN A 64 1.46 -4.09 -8.04
CA ASN A 64 2.57 -3.25 -8.49
C ASN A 64 3.15 -2.44 -7.32
N GLY A 65 4.26 -1.72 -7.55
CA GLY A 65 4.91 -0.93 -6.49
C GLY A 65 4.00 0.14 -5.87
N ILE A 66 3.06 0.69 -6.66
CA ILE A 66 2.12 1.72 -6.21
C ILE A 66 1.18 1.18 -5.12
N ILE A 67 0.71 -0.06 -5.26
CA ILE A 67 -0.13 -0.73 -4.25
C ILE A 67 0.60 -0.81 -2.91
N PHE A 68 1.86 -1.24 -2.92
CA PHE A 68 2.63 -1.39 -1.68
C PHE A 68 2.92 -0.06 -1.00
N VAL A 69 3.26 0.98 -1.76
CA VAL A 69 3.42 2.33 -1.20
C VAL A 69 2.11 2.78 -0.55
N SER A 70 0.99 2.59 -1.23
CA SER A 70 -0.34 2.96 -0.73
C SER A 70 -0.70 2.19 0.54
N LEU A 71 -0.44 0.88 0.58
CA LEU A 71 -0.72 0.03 1.74
C LEU A 71 0.16 0.38 2.94
N ILE A 72 1.47 0.61 2.74
CA ILE A 72 2.39 0.96 3.83
C ILE A 72 2.00 2.33 4.41
N MET A 73 1.64 3.30 3.58
CA MET A 73 1.11 4.59 4.03
C MET A 73 -0.20 4.41 4.80
N ALA A 74 -1.10 3.56 4.33
CA ALA A 74 -2.36 3.26 5.01
C ALA A 74 -2.12 2.64 6.39
N CYS A 75 -1.25 1.63 6.46
CA CYS A 75 -0.84 0.97 7.69
C CYS A 75 -0.22 1.95 8.67
N ARG A 76 0.63 2.87 8.20
CA ARG A 76 1.21 3.95 9.00
C ARG A 76 0.13 4.85 9.60
N HIS A 77 -0.86 5.27 8.80
CA HIS A 77 -1.94 6.14 9.27
C HIS A 77 -2.91 5.45 10.23
N SER A 78 -3.13 4.15 10.07
CA SER A 78 -4.03 3.35 10.91
C SER A 78 -3.34 2.68 12.12
N GLY A 79 -2.04 2.88 12.32
CA GLY A 79 -1.28 2.22 13.40
C GLY A 79 -1.03 0.71 13.19
N LEU A 80 -1.27 0.18 11.99
CA LEU A 80 -1.06 -1.22 11.62
C LEU A 80 0.40 -1.48 11.26
N VAL A 81 1.32 -1.15 12.17
CA VAL A 81 2.78 -1.17 11.94
C VAL A 81 3.27 -2.55 11.51
N GLU A 82 2.89 -3.61 12.23
CA GLU A 82 3.31 -4.98 11.91
C GLU A 82 2.87 -5.42 10.51
N GLU A 83 1.66 -5.06 10.11
CA GLU A 83 1.14 -5.40 8.79
C GLU A 83 1.89 -4.63 7.69
N GLY A 84 2.20 -3.35 7.92
CA GLY A 84 3.01 -2.54 7.01
C GLY A 84 4.41 -3.11 6.82
N ILE A 85 5.03 -3.65 7.87
CA ILE A 85 6.33 -4.32 7.80
C ILE A 85 6.25 -5.63 7.01
N LYS A 86 5.24 -6.47 7.26
CA LYS A 86 5.02 -7.71 6.49
C LYS A 86 4.83 -7.43 5.00
N LEU A 87 4.05 -6.40 4.68
CA LEU A 87 3.83 -5.96 3.31
C LEU A 87 5.13 -5.49 2.65
N PHE A 88 5.96 -4.73 3.36
CA PHE A 88 7.25 -4.28 2.86
C PHE A 88 8.17 -5.44 2.48
N TYR A 89 8.35 -6.44 3.35
CA TYR A 89 9.17 -7.61 3.01
C TYR A 89 8.59 -8.41 1.86
N SER A 90 7.25 -8.49 1.76
CA SER A 90 6.61 -9.22 0.68
C SER A 90 6.91 -8.65 -0.71
N MET A 91 7.24 -7.35 -0.81
CA MET A 91 7.58 -6.69 -2.07
C MET A 91 8.76 -7.35 -2.77
N GLU A 92 9.84 -7.59 -2.03
CA GLU A 92 11.08 -8.15 -2.56
C GLU A 92 10.99 -9.67 -2.70
N THR A 93 10.47 -10.35 -1.66
CA THR A 93 10.46 -11.82 -1.59
C THR A 93 9.48 -12.47 -2.56
N TYR A 94 8.26 -11.93 -2.69
CA TYR A 94 7.21 -12.56 -3.47
C TYR A 94 6.95 -11.83 -4.80
N HIS A 95 7.10 -10.50 -4.81
CA HIS A 95 6.70 -9.70 -5.96
C HIS A 95 7.86 -9.23 -6.85
N LYS A 96 9.11 -9.43 -6.39
CA LYS A 96 10.35 -8.95 -7.03
C LYS A 96 10.29 -7.44 -7.33
N ILE A 97 9.65 -6.68 -6.44
CA ILE A 97 9.51 -5.24 -6.53
C ILE A 97 10.58 -4.62 -5.63
N ARG A 98 11.43 -3.75 -6.19
CA ARG A 98 12.43 -3.01 -5.41
C ARG A 98 11.69 -2.05 -4.45
N PRO A 99 11.85 -2.20 -3.14
CA PRO A 99 11.17 -1.34 -2.19
C PRO A 99 11.78 0.07 -2.16
N THR A 100 10.95 1.09 -1.96
CA THR A 100 11.44 2.44 -1.62
C THR A 100 11.57 2.55 -0.10
N TYR A 101 12.82 2.59 0.39
CA TYR A 101 13.15 2.57 1.83
C TYR A 101 12.68 3.79 2.64
N ALA A 102 12.19 4.86 1.99
CA ALA A 102 11.63 6.02 2.70
C ALA A 102 10.37 5.67 3.51
N CYS A 103 9.51 4.78 3.02
CA CYS A 103 8.26 4.40 3.69
C CYS A 103 8.46 3.58 5.00
N PRO A 104 9.35 2.56 5.04
CA PRO A 104 9.66 1.82 6.27
C PRO A 104 10.35 2.64 7.34
N VAL A 105 11.24 3.56 6.98
CA VAL A 105 11.98 4.37 7.98
C VAL A 105 11.02 5.21 8.80
N ASP A 106 10.03 5.83 8.14
CA ASP A 106 8.98 6.59 8.82
C ASP A 106 7.99 5.70 9.59
N LEU A 107 7.79 4.45 9.15
CA LEU A 107 6.94 3.45 9.81
C LEU A 107 7.62 2.90 11.08
N LEU A 108 8.89 2.49 10.98
CA LEU A 108 9.71 1.92 12.06
C LEU A 108 10.09 2.98 13.10
N GLY A 109 10.28 4.24 12.69
CA GLY A 109 10.54 5.35 13.60
C GLY A 109 9.42 5.59 14.61
N ARG A 110 8.15 5.34 14.23
CA ARG A 110 7.00 5.39 15.16
C ARG A 110 6.83 4.12 16.00
N ALA A 111 7.40 3.01 15.55
CA ALA A 111 7.36 1.72 16.24
C ALA A 111 8.41 1.61 17.36
N GLY A 112 9.34 2.57 17.46
CA GLY A 112 10.49 2.49 18.36
C GLY A 112 11.57 1.52 17.90
N TRP A 113 11.46 0.97 16.68
CA TRP A 113 12.40 -0.01 16.11
C TRP A 113 13.48 0.71 15.29
N LEU A 114 14.06 1.76 15.87
CA LEU A 114 15.04 2.63 15.20
C LEU A 114 16.32 1.88 14.84
N GLU A 115 16.79 0.95 15.69
CA GLU A 115 17.99 0.14 15.44
C GLU A 115 17.86 -0.75 14.19
N GLU A 116 16.69 -1.35 13.99
CA GLU A 116 16.44 -2.22 12.84
C GLU A 116 16.30 -1.42 11.54
N ALA A 117 15.71 -0.21 11.62
CA ALA A 117 15.65 0.74 10.52
C ALA A 117 17.06 1.23 10.11
N SER A 118 17.89 1.60 11.08
CA SER A 118 19.27 2.06 10.89
C SER A 118 20.13 0.98 10.25
N THR A 119 20.09 -0.25 10.77
CA THR A 119 20.89 -1.37 10.26
C THR A 119 20.52 -1.71 8.81
N LYS A 120 19.23 -1.68 8.46
CA LYS A 120 18.77 -1.99 7.09
C LYS A 120 18.96 -0.83 6.11
N CYS A 121 18.92 0.42 6.57
CA CYS A 121 19.34 1.57 5.77
C CYS A 121 20.84 1.53 5.44
N LEU A 122 21.69 1.11 6.39
CA LEU A 122 23.13 1.01 6.21
C LEU A 122 23.55 -0.08 5.21
N LEU A 123 22.73 -1.12 4.99
CA LEU A 123 22.94 -2.17 3.99
C LEU A 123 22.70 -1.69 2.54
N HIS A 124 22.13 -0.49 2.33
CA HIS A 124 21.92 0.11 1.00
C HIS A 124 22.44 1.56 0.94
N PRO A 125 23.77 1.76 0.85
CA PRO A 125 24.44 3.08 0.95
C PRO A 125 24.02 4.09 -0.12
N GLU A 126 23.51 3.64 -1.27
CA GLU A 126 23.11 4.50 -2.39
C GLU A 126 21.96 5.47 -2.04
N VAL A 127 21.24 5.22 -0.94
CA VAL A 127 20.02 5.95 -0.57
C VAL A 127 20.30 7.08 0.43
N MET A 128 21.43 7.06 1.14
CA MET A 128 21.86 8.14 2.06
C MET A 128 22.05 9.47 1.34
N PHE A 129 22.38 9.44 0.04
CA PHE A 129 22.72 10.64 -0.73
C PHE A 129 21.52 11.35 -1.38
N SER A 130 20.28 10.86 -1.22
CA SER A 130 19.09 11.44 -1.89
C SER A 130 18.27 12.42 -1.05
N LYS A 131 18.64 12.72 0.21
CA LYS A 131 17.86 13.63 1.09
C LYS A 131 18.41 15.06 1.22
N HIS A 132 19.16 15.54 0.23
CA HIS A 132 19.47 16.98 0.09
C HIS A 132 19.21 17.45 -1.33
N CYS A 133 17.93 17.73 -1.63
CA CYS A 133 17.47 18.75 -2.57
C CYS A 133 15.99 18.99 -2.31
#